data_AF-A0A8B7DHA9-F1
#
_entry.id   AF-A0A8B7DHA9-F1
#
_cell.length_a   1.000
_cell.length_b   1.000
_cell.length_c   1.000
_cell.angle_alpha   90.00
_cell.angle_beta   90.00
_cell.angle_gamma   90.00
#
_symmetry.space_group_name_H-M   'P 1'
#
loop_
_entity.id
_entity.type
_entity.pdbx_description
1 polymer ?
#
loop_
_entity_poly.entity_id
_entity_poly.type
_entity_poly.pdbx_seq_one_letter_code
_entity_poly.pdbx_strand_id
1 'polypeptide(L)'
;KERYCNNPIPTDGGQDCLGINVQYIESDDICKVNGGWTQWLPWSLCNQPCQGGVKSRYRSCSNPVPKYGGLQCIGNDSNQYTCYSEKCKKATLNLGIVFTDEDYISQYLNPSDQPSLELNSRIKNAIINLYNMLNKTVSFQLTFNSLIDGEKIKP
;
A
#
# COMPACT_ATOMS: atom_id res chain seq x y z
N LYS A 1 -46.53 30.03 -2.97
CA LYS A 1 -47.73 30.73 -2.44
C LYS A 1 -48.25 31.66 -3.53
N GLU A 2 -49.55 31.70 -3.80
CA GLU A 2 -50.12 32.59 -4.82
C GLU A 2 -50.91 33.74 -4.21
N ARG A 3 -50.97 34.87 -4.91
CA ARG A 3 -51.78 36.05 -4.57
C ARG A 3 -52.67 36.42 -5.76
N TYR A 4 -53.87 36.90 -5.48
CA TYR A 4 -54.82 37.34 -6.50
C TYR A 4 -55.13 38.83 -6.32
N CYS A 5 -55.32 39.55 -7.41
CA CYS A 5 -55.64 40.98 -7.40
C CYS A 5 -57.14 41.17 -7.12
N ASN A 6 -57.55 40.93 -5.88
CA ASN A 6 -58.97 40.93 -5.50
C ASN A 6 -59.29 41.81 -4.28
N ASN A 7 -58.36 42.67 -3.86
CA ASN A 7 -58.56 43.57 -2.73
C ASN A 7 -57.84 44.93 -2.92
N PRO A 8 -58.42 45.88 -3.67
CA PRO A 8 -59.70 45.79 -4.40
C PRO A 8 -59.56 45.08 -5.75
N ILE A 9 -60.69 44.66 -6.34
CA ILE A 9 -60.74 44.14 -7.72
C ILE A 9 -60.69 45.34 -8.68
N PRO A 10 -59.79 45.36 -9.69
CA PRO A 10 -59.78 46.42 -10.70
C PRO A 10 -61.07 46.41 -11.55
N THR A 11 -61.74 47.56 -11.69
CA THR A 11 -62.94 47.76 -12.53
C THR A 11 -62.76 48.93 -13.51
N ASP A 12 -63.63 49.05 -14.51
CA ASP A 12 -63.70 50.18 -15.46
C ASP A 12 -62.39 50.53 -16.17
N GLY A 13 -61.63 49.50 -16.58
CA GLY A 13 -60.33 49.68 -17.25
C GLY A 13 -59.17 49.98 -16.30
N GLY A 14 -59.38 49.84 -14.98
CA GLY A 14 -58.34 49.94 -13.98
C GLY A 14 -57.19 48.94 -14.21
N GLN A 15 -55.97 49.37 -13.88
CA GLN A 15 -54.76 48.58 -14.13
C GLN A 15 -54.69 47.37 -13.18
N ASP A 16 -54.27 46.22 -13.73
CA ASP A 16 -54.04 45.01 -12.93
C ASP A 16 -52.86 45.18 -11.95
N CYS A 17 -52.81 44.33 -10.92
CA CYS A 17 -51.75 44.36 -9.92
C CYS A 17 -50.38 44.14 -10.55
N LEU A 18 -49.42 45.02 -10.22
CA LEU A 18 -48.05 44.88 -10.69
C LEU A 18 -47.28 43.79 -9.91
N GLY A 19 -46.49 43.02 -10.66
CA GLY A 19 -45.61 41.97 -10.13
C GLY A 19 -46.20 40.57 -10.21
N ILE A 20 -45.36 39.56 -9.99
CA ILE A 20 -45.71 38.15 -10.19
C ILE A 20 -46.75 37.71 -9.12
N ASN A 21 -47.77 36.96 -9.55
CA ASN A 21 -48.85 36.44 -8.70
C ASN A 21 -48.47 35.13 -7.98
N VAL A 22 -47.38 34.50 -8.38
CA VAL A 22 -46.80 33.30 -7.77
C VAL A 22 -45.49 33.65 -7.07
N GLN A 23 -45.37 33.30 -5.79
CA GLN A 23 -44.10 33.23 -5.09
C GLN A 23 -43.63 31.78 -5.05
N TYR A 24 -42.53 31.50 -5.73
CA TYR A 24 -41.78 30.26 -5.57
C TYR A 24 -41.07 30.34 -4.21
N ILE A 25 -41.44 29.43 -3.31
CA ILE A 25 -40.60 29.17 -2.14
C ILE A 25 -39.57 28.18 -2.66
N GLU A 26 -38.35 28.66 -2.96
CA GLU A 26 -37.23 27.74 -3.11
C GLU A 26 -37.04 27.08 -1.74
N SER A 27 -37.48 25.82 -1.63
CA SER A 27 -37.10 25.03 -0.48
C SER A 27 -35.60 24.79 -0.62
N ASP A 28 -34.79 25.37 0.28
CA ASP A 28 -33.38 25.02 0.51
C ASP A 28 -33.22 23.58 1.06
N ASP A 29 -34.07 22.66 0.62
CA ASP A 29 -34.00 21.26 1.02
C ASP A 29 -32.94 20.56 0.16
N ILE A 30 -31.69 20.91 0.43
CA ILE A 30 -30.55 20.24 -0.14
C ILE A 30 -30.60 18.78 0.33
N CYS A 31 -31.05 17.88 -0.55
CA CYS A 31 -31.18 16.47 -0.24
C CYS A 31 -29.81 15.88 0.14
N LYS A 32 -29.68 15.50 1.42
CA LYS A 32 -28.47 14.85 1.93
C LYS A 32 -28.22 13.56 1.16
N VAL A 33 -27.00 13.42 0.62
CA VAL A 33 -26.58 12.18 -0.03
C VAL A 33 -25.67 11.46 0.94
N ASN A 34 -26.12 10.33 1.48
CA ASN A 34 -25.28 9.48 2.32
C ASN A 34 -24.27 8.73 1.45
N GLY A 35 -23.07 8.53 1.98
CA GLY A 35 -22.02 7.79 1.33
C GLY A 35 -22.36 6.32 1.16
N GLY A 36 -21.96 5.76 0.02
CA GLY A 36 -22.03 4.32 -0.22
C GLY A 36 -20.66 3.74 -0.53
N TRP A 37 -20.45 2.50 -0.11
CA TRP A 37 -19.22 1.78 -0.41
C TRP A 37 -19.13 1.44 -1.89
N THR A 38 -17.95 1.63 -2.49
CA THR A 38 -17.62 0.96 -3.74
C THR A 38 -17.57 -0.54 -3.53
N GLN A 39 -17.56 -1.29 -4.64
CA GLN A 39 -17.12 -2.67 -4.58
C GLN A 39 -15.69 -2.75 -4.03
N TRP A 40 -15.38 -3.88 -3.40
CA TRP A 40 -14.02 -4.17 -2.97
C TRP A 40 -13.11 -4.30 -4.19
N LEU A 41 -11.94 -3.69 -4.11
CA LEU A 41 -10.84 -3.99 -5.00
C LEU A 41 -10.46 -5.48 -4.88
N PRO A 42 -9.87 -6.07 -5.94
CA PRO A 42 -9.28 -7.40 -5.86
C PRO A 42 -8.31 -7.51 -4.69
N TRP A 43 -8.17 -8.73 -4.16
CA TRP A 43 -7.13 -9.00 -3.16
C TRP A 43 -5.74 -8.74 -3.75
N SER A 44 -4.86 -8.17 -2.94
CA SER A 44 -3.43 -8.13 -3.23
C SER A 44 -2.85 -9.54 -3.35
N LEU A 45 -1.64 -9.62 -3.90
CA LEU A 45 -0.82 -10.82 -3.72
C LEU A 45 -0.51 -11.02 -2.24
N CYS A 46 -0.23 -12.28 -1.87
CA CYS A 46 0.27 -12.60 -0.53
C CYS A 46 1.61 -11.90 -0.32
N ASN A 47 1.77 -11.19 0.79
CA ASN A 47 3.02 -10.48 1.10
C ASN A 47 4.21 -11.45 1.31
N GLN A 48 3.95 -12.71 1.64
CA GLN A 48 4.95 -13.77 1.71
C GLN A 48 4.62 -14.84 0.65
N PRO A 49 5.56 -15.13 -0.27
CA PRO A 49 5.32 -16.10 -1.34
C PRO A 49 5.31 -17.56 -0.84
N CYS A 50 5.87 -17.83 0.35
CA CYS A 50 5.94 -19.13 1.00
C CYS A 50 5.86 -18.94 2.53
N GLN A 51 5.64 -20.02 3.29
CA GLN A 51 5.44 -20.01 4.76
C GLN A 51 4.20 -19.29 5.31
N GLY A 52 3.32 -18.83 4.42
CA GLY A 52 2.07 -18.18 4.76
C GLY A 52 2.26 -16.69 4.94
N GLY A 53 1.21 -15.90 4.72
CA GLY A 53 1.30 -14.45 4.79
C GLY A 53 -0.06 -13.80 4.91
N VAL A 54 -0.13 -12.52 4.56
CA VAL A 54 -1.34 -11.72 4.55
C VAL A 54 -1.54 -11.09 3.18
N LYS A 55 -2.77 -11.14 2.69
CA LYS A 55 -3.24 -10.35 1.55
C LYS A 55 -4.26 -9.33 2.03
N SER A 56 -4.30 -8.17 1.40
CA SER A 56 -5.22 -7.09 1.74
C SER A 56 -6.12 -6.72 0.56
N ARG A 57 -7.27 -6.12 0.86
CA ARG A 57 -8.13 -5.47 -0.14
C ARG A 57 -8.73 -4.20 0.45
N TYR A 58 -9.16 -3.31 -0.42
CA TYR A 58 -9.63 -1.98 -0.06
C TYR A 58 -10.94 -1.65 -0.80
N ARG A 59 -11.73 -0.75 -0.22
CA ARG A 59 -12.90 -0.12 -0.83
C ARG A 59 -12.95 1.34 -0.42
N SER A 60 -13.71 2.16 -1.14
CA SER A 60 -13.84 3.59 -0.82
C SER A 60 -15.29 3.99 -0.61
N CYS A 61 -15.53 5.00 0.21
CA CYS A 61 -16.87 5.56 0.42
C CYS A 61 -17.21 6.59 -0.66
N SER A 62 -17.39 6.14 -1.90
CA SER A 62 -17.55 7.02 -3.05
C SER A 62 -18.67 6.61 -4.02
N ASN A 63 -19.48 5.61 -3.66
CA ASN A 63 -20.56 5.11 -4.49
C ASN A 63 -21.93 5.09 -3.75
N PRO A 64 -22.57 6.27 -3.53
CA PRO A 64 -22.13 7.60 -3.96
C PRO A 64 -21.20 8.28 -2.94
N VAL A 65 -20.56 9.39 -3.33
CA VAL A 65 -19.81 10.25 -2.40
C VAL A 65 -20.80 11.00 -1.51
N PRO A 66 -20.60 11.05 -0.17
CA PRO A 66 -21.45 11.84 0.71
C PRO A 66 -21.48 13.32 0.32
N LYS A 67 -22.68 13.92 0.28
CA LYS A 67 -22.85 15.35 -0.02
C LYS A 67 -23.85 15.99 0.93
N TYR A 68 -23.72 17.32 1.06
CA TYR A 68 -24.71 18.16 1.74
C TYR A 68 -24.97 17.76 3.21
N GLY A 69 -23.91 17.34 3.91
CA GLY A 69 -24.03 16.85 5.29
C GLY A 69 -24.61 15.44 5.42
N GLY A 70 -24.62 14.66 4.35
CA GLY A 70 -24.91 13.23 4.40
C GLY A 70 -23.83 12.42 5.12
N LEU A 71 -24.21 11.24 5.61
CA LEU A 71 -23.37 10.40 6.46
C LEU A 71 -22.22 9.75 5.69
N GLN A 72 -21.08 9.58 6.36
CA GLN A 72 -19.98 8.74 5.88
C GLN A 72 -20.34 7.26 5.99
N CYS A 73 -19.66 6.42 5.22
CA CYS A 73 -19.88 4.98 5.25
C CYS A 73 -19.43 4.39 6.59
N ILE A 74 -20.24 3.48 7.12
CA ILE A 74 -19.94 2.78 8.38
C ILE A 74 -19.17 1.48 8.07
N GLY A 75 -18.11 1.23 8.84
CA GLY A 75 -17.26 0.05 8.76
C GLY A 75 -15.88 0.33 8.14
N ASN A 76 -15.05 -0.72 8.04
CA ASN A 76 -13.67 -0.56 7.57
C ASN A 76 -13.59 -0.44 6.04
N ASP A 77 -12.68 0.41 5.59
CA ASP A 77 -12.27 0.59 4.20
C ASP A 77 -11.23 -0.45 3.74
N SER A 78 -10.63 -1.16 4.69
CA SER A 78 -9.61 -2.19 4.47
C SER A 78 -9.99 -3.53 5.10
N ASN A 79 -9.51 -4.61 4.49
CA ASN A 79 -9.67 -5.97 4.99
C ASN A 79 -8.38 -6.76 4.73
N GLN A 80 -8.01 -7.62 5.69
CA GLN A 80 -6.85 -8.49 5.62
C GLN A 80 -7.26 -9.94 5.80
N TYR A 81 -6.60 -10.83 5.06
CA TYR A 81 -6.82 -12.26 5.14
C TYR A 81 -5.51 -13.04 5.08
N THR A 82 -5.40 -14.07 5.90
CA THR A 82 -4.24 -14.96 5.91
C THR A 82 -4.22 -15.82 4.66
N CYS A 83 -3.14 -15.76 3.90
CA CYS A 83 -2.89 -16.68 2.79
C CYS A 83 -2.01 -17.83 3.28
N TYR A 84 -2.42 -19.05 2.94
CA TYR A 84 -1.61 -20.25 3.14
C TYR A 84 -0.77 -20.51 1.89
N SER A 85 0.49 -20.85 2.09
CA SER A 85 1.43 -21.18 1.02
C SER A 85 2.37 -22.27 1.52
N GLU A 86 2.95 -23.03 0.59
CA GLU A 86 3.90 -24.08 0.92
C GLU A 86 5.11 -23.57 1.71
N LYS A 87 5.82 -24.49 2.38
CA LYS A 87 7.07 -24.16 3.06
C LYS A 87 8.10 -23.66 2.05
N CYS A 88 8.82 -22.60 2.41
CA CYS A 88 9.93 -22.11 1.60
C CYS A 88 11.01 -23.21 1.46
N LYS A 89 11.51 -23.40 0.24
CA LYS A 89 12.66 -24.26 -0.01
C LYS A 89 13.92 -23.50 0.40
N LYS A 90 14.67 -24.04 1.36
CA LYS A 90 15.97 -23.51 1.78
C LYS A 90 17.08 -24.26 1.05
N ALA A 91 17.98 -23.52 0.42
CA ALA A 91 19.24 -24.04 -0.11
C ALA A 91 20.41 -23.46 0.68
N THR A 92 21.41 -24.28 0.96
CA THR A 92 22.67 -23.86 1.61
C THR A 92 23.78 -23.99 0.59
N LEU A 93 24.48 -22.90 0.30
CA LEU A 93 25.73 -22.91 -0.47
C LEU A 93 26.90 -22.66 0.49
N ASN A 94 27.90 -23.53 0.42
CA ASN A 94 29.20 -23.32 1.06
C ASN A 94 30.16 -22.84 -0.03
N LEU A 95 30.65 -21.61 0.10
CA LEU A 95 31.61 -21.02 -0.83
C LEU A 95 32.99 -21.04 -0.18
N GLY A 96 33.93 -21.78 -0.76
CA GLY A 96 35.35 -21.70 -0.42
C GLY A 96 36.02 -20.63 -1.28
N ILE A 97 36.68 -19.67 -0.63
CA ILE A 97 37.48 -18.64 -1.31
C ILE A 97 38.93 -18.89 -0.89
N VAL A 98 39.81 -19.06 -1.88
CA VAL A 98 41.26 -19.23 -1.67
C VAL A 98 41.93 -17.98 -2.21
N PHE A 99 42.65 -17.26 -1.35
CA PHE A 99 43.47 -16.13 -1.75
C PHE A 99 44.87 -16.66 -2.09
N THR A 100 45.34 -16.40 -3.31
CA THR A 100 46.64 -16.90 -3.81
C THR A 100 47.78 -15.91 -3.59
N ASP A 101 47.47 -14.64 -3.33
CA ASP A 101 48.46 -13.60 -3.07
C ASP A 101 48.72 -13.50 -1.55
N GLU A 102 49.99 -13.57 -1.14
CA GLU A 102 50.38 -13.55 0.28
C GLU A 102 49.91 -12.28 1.02
N ASP A 103 49.94 -11.13 0.34
CA ASP A 103 49.44 -9.86 0.89
C ASP A 103 47.94 -9.93 1.22
N TYR A 104 47.15 -10.60 0.37
CA TYR A 104 45.71 -10.80 0.58
C TYR A 104 45.46 -11.75 1.76
N ILE A 105 46.26 -12.80 1.94
CA ILE A 105 46.09 -13.77 3.04
C ILE A 105 46.14 -13.05 4.40
N SER A 106 47.11 -12.15 4.58
CA SER A 106 47.28 -11.42 5.84
C SER A 106 46.10 -10.49 6.16
N GLN A 107 45.51 -9.85 5.14
CA GLN A 107 44.46 -8.85 5.29
C GLN A 107 43.09 -9.46 5.66
N TYR A 108 42.85 -10.72 5.29
CA TYR A 108 41.56 -11.39 5.46
C TYR A 108 41.61 -12.58 6.43
N LEU A 109 42.73 -12.76 7.15
CA LEU A 109 42.93 -13.89 8.06
C LEU A 109 41.87 -13.94 9.17
N ASN A 110 41.44 -12.78 9.69
CA ASN A 110 40.38 -12.69 10.70
C ASN A 110 39.05 -12.24 10.06
N PRO A 111 37.95 -13.02 10.20
CA PRO A 111 36.65 -12.67 9.64
C PRO A 111 36.02 -11.41 10.24
N SER A 112 36.46 -11.01 11.44
CA SER A 112 35.91 -9.87 12.17
C SER A 112 36.59 -8.54 11.82
N ASP A 113 37.71 -8.58 11.10
CA ASP A 113 38.44 -7.38 10.74
C ASP A 113 37.73 -6.60 9.63
N GLN A 114 37.96 -5.28 9.60
CA GLN A 114 37.29 -4.37 8.65
C GLN A 114 37.40 -4.82 7.18
N PRO A 115 38.57 -5.21 6.66
CA PRO A 115 38.67 -5.70 5.28
C PRO A 115 37.76 -6.89 5.00
N SER A 116 37.72 -7.88 5.91
CA SER A 116 36.88 -9.07 5.81
C SER A 116 35.40 -8.72 5.85
N LEU A 117 34.99 -7.77 6.71
CA LEU A 117 33.63 -7.28 6.80
C LEU A 117 33.21 -6.51 5.53
N GLU A 118 34.11 -5.73 4.96
CA GLU A 118 33.87 -4.99 3.72
C GLU A 118 33.74 -5.94 2.53
N LEU A 119 34.64 -6.92 2.40
CA LEU A 119 34.56 -7.96 1.37
C LEU A 119 33.25 -8.76 1.49
N ASN A 120 32.87 -9.15 2.71
CA ASN A 120 31.59 -9.81 3.00
C ASN A 120 30.41 -8.96 2.53
N SER A 121 30.44 -7.65 2.81
CA SER A 121 29.39 -6.71 2.39
C SER A 121 29.33 -6.55 0.87
N ARG A 122 30.48 -6.52 0.18
CA ARG A 122 30.55 -6.47 -1.29
C ARG A 122 29.97 -7.73 -1.92
N ILE A 123 30.33 -8.92 -1.41
CA ILE A 123 29.78 -10.20 -1.88
C ILE A 123 28.28 -10.29 -1.62
N LYS A 124 27.81 -9.89 -0.43
CA LYS A 124 26.38 -9.77 -0.11
C LYS A 124 25.64 -8.93 -1.15
N ASN A 125 26.14 -7.73 -1.42
CA ASN A 125 25.51 -6.79 -2.35
C ASN A 125 25.50 -7.34 -3.78
N ALA A 126 26.57 -8.00 -4.23
CA ALA A 126 26.62 -8.63 -5.54
C ALA A 126 25.52 -9.71 -5.71
N ILE A 127 25.34 -10.58 -4.71
CA ILE A 127 24.31 -11.62 -4.75
C ILE A 127 22.89 -11.00 -4.70
N ILE A 128 22.66 -9.99 -3.85
CA ILE A 128 21.37 -9.26 -3.81
C ILE A 128 21.04 -8.69 -5.20
N ASN A 129 22.01 -8.05 -5.85
CA ASN A 129 21.81 -7.44 -7.16
C ASN A 129 21.43 -8.47 -8.23
N LEU A 130 22.05 -9.66 -8.22
CA LEU A 130 21.70 -10.75 -9.14
C LEU A 130 20.21 -11.17 -8.97
N TYR A 131 19.72 -11.31 -7.74
CA TYR A 131 18.32 -11.70 -7.50
C TYR A 131 17.33 -10.58 -7.81
N ASN A 132 17.70 -9.33 -7.55
CA ASN A 132 16.89 -8.16 -7.93
C ASN A 132 16.68 -8.10 -9.45
N MET A 133 17.71 -8.36 -10.24
CA MET A 133 17.59 -8.43 -11.71
C MET A 133 16.63 -9.52 -12.19
N LEU A 134 16.47 -10.60 -11.41
CA LEU A 134 15.55 -11.71 -11.71
C LEU A 134 14.13 -11.47 -11.18
N ASN A 135 13.83 -10.31 -10.58
CA ASN A 135 12.59 -10.02 -9.87
C ASN A 135 12.22 -11.12 -8.84
N LYS A 136 13.22 -11.67 -8.15
CA LYS A 136 13.03 -12.67 -7.10
C LYS A 136 13.37 -12.08 -5.74
N THR A 137 12.49 -12.30 -4.78
CA THR A 137 12.75 -11.97 -3.37
C THR A 137 13.51 -13.11 -2.72
N VAL A 138 14.73 -12.84 -2.26
CA VAL A 138 15.58 -13.83 -1.59
C VAL A 138 16.10 -13.27 -0.28
N SER A 139 15.99 -14.07 0.78
CA SER A 139 16.70 -13.87 2.03
C SER A 139 17.83 -14.89 2.11
N PHE A 140 19.04 -14.44 2.42
CA PHE A 140 20.19 -15.32 2.59
C PHE A 140 21.09 -14.83 3.71
N GLN A 141 21.78 -15.77 4.34
CA GLN A 141 22.75 -15.52 5.39
C GLN A 141 24.11 -15.99 4.87
N LEU A 142 25.08 -15.06 4.82
CA LEU A 142 26.47 -15.39 4.51
C LEU A 142 27.27 -15.47 5.79
N THR A 143 27.89 -16.62 6.01
CA THR A 143 28.83 -16.87 7.10
C THR A 143 30.23 -17.03 6.51
N PHE A 144 31.13 -16.13 6.87
CA PHE A 144 32.54 -16.22 6.51
C PHE A 144 33.26 -16.98 7.61
N ASN A 145 33.97 -18.04 7.23
CA ASN A 145 34.86 -18.75 8.13
C ASN A 145 36.25 -18.66 7.51
N SER A 146 37.24 -18.26 8.30
CA SER A 146 38.63 -18.42 7.89
C SER A 146 38.99 -19.90 7.96
N LEU A 147 39.64 -20.38 6.90
CA LEU A 147 40.15 -21.74 6.80
C LEU A 147 41.66 -21.66 6.58
N ILE A 148 42.44 -22.42 7.34
CA ILE A 148 43.85 -22.71 7.03
C ILE A 148 43.89 -24.18 6.63
N ASP A 149 44.42 -24.49 5.45
CA ASP A 149 44.46 -25.85 4.88
C ASP A 149 43.10 -26.57 4.83
N GLY A 150 42.00 -25.81 4.76
CA GLY A 150 40.62 -26.34 4.73
C GLY A 150 40.00 -26.62 6.10
N GLU A 151 40.73 -26.41 7.20
CA GLU A 151 40.21 -26.55 8.56
C GLU A 151 39.72 -25.21 9.12
N LYS A 152 38.56 -25.23 9.80
CA LYS A 152 38.00 -24.04 10.46
C LYS A 152 38.90 -23.57 11.59
N ILE A 153 39.30 -22.30 11.54
CA ILE A 153 39.90 -21.63 12.69
C ILE A 153 38.80 -21.50 13.76
N LYS A 154 38.98 -22.14 14.92
CA LYS A 154 38.13 -21.90 16.09
C LYS A 154 38.45 -20.51 16.67
N PRO A 155 37.44 -19.77 17.15
CA PRO A 155 37.63 -18.45 17.73
C PRO A 155 38.56 -18.46 18.95
#